data_AF-A0A7W7SLU2-F1
#
_entry.id   AF-A0A7W7SLU2-F1
#
_cell.length_a   1.000
_cell.length_b   1.000
_cell.length_c   1.000
_cell.angle_alpha   90.00
_cell.angle_beta   90.00
_cell.angle_gamma   90.00
#
_symmetry.space_group_name_H-M   'P 1'
#
loop_
_entity.id
_entity.type
_entity.pdbx_description
1 polymer ?
#
loop_
_entity_poly.entity_id
_entity_poly.type
_entity_poly.pdbx_seq_one_letter_code
_entity_poly.pdbx_strand_id
1 'polypeptide(L)'
;MTELFPPIPIFACADSTETVHRFEQIVSKIRLDQAPPRNHWWHVPFHLTGRGIMSRPVGRDMMFAIDFDFVDHRLVINTLAGQTATFLLPGLSVAAFQERLFTALSHLGIQVHIEAEPYDLADSTPFAEDTTHAAYDPYCVNRCWQVLSQVGLVLEECTTSGTPSTSRSCDSPADRRSSRTPSTR
;
A
#
# COMPACT_ATOMS: atom_id res chain seq x y z
N MET A 1 -22.85 -1.61 -0.52
CA MET A 1 -22.37 -1.04 0.77
C MET A 1 -21.17 -1.87 1.19
N THR A 2 -20.02 -1.25 1.43
CA THR A 2 -18.81 -1.94 1.90
C THR A 2 -19.02 -2.39 3.34
N GLU A 3 -18.70 -3.65 3.64
CA GLU A 3 -18.73 -4.20 5.01
C GLU A 3 -17.73 -3.47 5.91
N LEU A 4 -18.12 -3.16 7.15
CA LEU A 4 -17.27 -2.40 8.09
C LEU A 4 -16.36 -3.37 8.86
N PHE A 5 -15.04 -3.14 8.79
CA PHE A 5 -13.95 -4.02 9.24
C PHE A 5 -14.15 -5.49 8.87
N PRO A 6 -14.09 -5.82 7.56
CA PRO A 6 -14.23 -7.19 7.13
C PRO A 6 -13.15 -8.07 7.77
N PRO A 7 -13.47 -9.32 8.16
CA PRO A 7 -12.50 -10.20 8.77
C PRO A 7 -11.37 -10.52 7.78
N ILE A 8 -10.13 -10.32 8.21
CA ILE A 8 -8.95 -10.80 7.51
C ILE A 8 -8.59 -12.16 8.12
N PRO A 9 -8.54 -13.25 7.36
CA PRO A 9 -8.01 -14.50 7.86
C PRO A 9 -6.48 -14.37 7.97
N ILE A 10 -6.00 -13.79 9.08
CA ILE A 10 -4.61 -13.36 9.29
C ILE A 10 -3.61 -14.45 8.90
N PHE A 11 -3.82 -15.69 9.36
CA PHE A 11 -2.93 -16.81 9.05
C PHE A 11 -2.97 -17.22 7.57
N ALA A 12 -4.15 -17.20 6.95
CA ALA A 12 -4.28 -17.57 5.53
C ALA A 12 -3.73 -16.47 4.59
N CYS A 13 -3.69 -15.22 5.06
CA CYS A 13 -3.22 -14.08 4.28
C CYS A 13 -1.78 -13.66 4.62
N ALA A 14 -1.09 -14.37 5.52
CA ALA A 14 0.25 -14.02 5.98
C ALA A 14 1.25 -13.97 4.81
N ASP A 15 1.37 -15.06 4.06
CA ASP A 15 2.34 -15.16 2.96
C ASP A 15 2.10 -14.10 1.86
N SER A 16 0.83 -13.79 1.57
CA SER A 16 0.48 -12.73 0.61
C SER A 16 0.84 -11.35 1.15
N THR A 17 0.61 -11.10 2.43
CA THR A 17 0.95 -9.82 3.07
C THR A 17 2.46 -9.64 3.13
N GLU A 18 3.22 -10.69 3.43
CA GLU A 18 4.69 -10.67 3.44
C GLU A 18 5.28 -10.43 2.05
N THR A 19 4.71 -11.04 1.01
CA THR A 19 5.16 -10.83 -0.38
C THR A 19 4.85 -9.38 -0.83
N VAL A 20 3.63 -8.90 -0.59
CA VAL A 20 3.24 -7.52 -0.94
C VAL A 20 4.04 -6.48 -0.15
N HIS A 21 4.34 -6.73 1.12
CA HIS A 21 5.18 -5.83 1.92
C HIS A 21 6.58 -5.66 1.30
N ARG A 22 7.17 -6.73 0.75
CA ARG A 22 8.46 -6.64 0.02
C ARG A 22 8.32 -5.86 -1.30
N PHE A 23 7.23 -6.05 -2.04
CA PHE A 23 6.96 -5.22 -3.23
C PHE A 23 6.85 -3.73 -2.86
N GLU A 24 6.16 -3.42 -1.76
CA GLU A 24 6.03 -2.06 -1.22
C GLU A 24 7.40 -1.49 -0.78
N GLN A 25 8.27 -2.30 -0.18
CA GLN A 25 9.64 -1.86 0.17
C GLN A 25 10.47 -1.51 -1.06
N ILE A 26 10.42 -2.30 -2.14
CA ILE A 26 11.12 -2.00 -3.40
C ILE A 26 10.64 -0.65 -3.97
N VAL A 27 9.32 -0.45 -4.05
CA VAL A 27 8.76 0.82 -4.57
C VAL A 27 9.09 1.99 -3.63
N SER A 28 9.10 1.78 -2.32
CA SER A 28 9.49 2.80 -1.34
C SER A 28 10.95 3.21 -1.48
N LYS A 29 11.85 2.27 -1.75
CA LYS A 29 13.28 2.56 -2.02
C LYS A 29 13.49 3.35 -3.29
N ILE A 30 12.73 3.05 -4.36
CA ILE A 30 12.74 3.87 -5.59
C ILE A 30 12.34 5.31 -5.26
N ARG A 31 11.33 5.51 -4.43
CA ARG A 31 10.91 6.86 -4.02
C ARG A 31 11.96 7.58 -3.17
N LEU A 32 12.65 6.87 -2.28
CA LEU A 32 13.75 7.42 -1.47
C LEU A 32 14.90 7.95 -2.35
N ASP A 33 15.24 7.25 -3.43
CA ASP A 33 16.26 7.67 -4.38
C ASP A 33 15.80 8.88 -5.24
N GLN A 34 14.55 8.82 -5.70
CA GLN A 34 14.00 9.73 -6.71
C GLN A 34 13.34 11.00 -6.16
N ALA A 35 13.18 11.13 -4.84
CA ALA A 35 12.66 12.32 -4.20
C ALA A 35 13.76 13.12 -3.48
N PRO A 36 13.64 14.46 -3.38
CA PRO A 36 14.46 15.24 -2.48
C PRO A 36 14.28 14.72 -1.04
N PRO A 37 15.37 14.53 -0.27
CA PRO A 37 15.26 14.12 1.13
C PRO A 37 14.35 15.07 1.89
N ARG A 38 13.31 14.54 2.54
CA ARG A 38 12.50 15.29 3.51
C ARG A 38 12.72 14.72 4.91
N ASN A 39 12.65 15.59 5.93
CA ASN A 39 12.73 15.19 7.33
C ASN A 39 11.87 13.96 7.61
N HIS A 40 12.44 13.02 8.34
CA HIS A 40 11.79 11.78 8.79
C HIS A 40 11.14 10.95 7.66
N TRP A 41 11.65 11.05 6.44
CA TRP A 41 11.16 10.30 5.27
C TRP A 41 9.65 10.47 5.02
N TRP A 42 9.07 11.62 5.40
CA TRP A 42 7.63 11.85 5.32
C TRP A 42 7.07 11.85 3.88
N HIS A 43 7.95 11.82 2.88
CA HIS A 43 7.62 11.69 1.46
C HIS A 43 7.50 10.24 0.99
N VAL A 44 7.81 9.26 1.83
CA VAL A 44 7.88 7.82 1.50
C VAL A 44 6.59 7.05 1.73
N PRO A 45 5.73 7.36 2.72
CA PRO A 45 4.49 6.60 2.90
C PRO A 45 3.63 6.56 1.64
N PHE A 46 2.96 5.45 1.41
CA PHE A 46 1.91 5.36 0.41
C PHE A 46 0.64 6.05 0.91
N HIS A 47 -0.13 6.58 -0.04
CA HIS A 47 -1.44 7.15 0.25
C HIS A 47 -2.52 6.18 -0.20
N LEU A 48 -3.56 6.05 0.62
CA LEU A 48 -4.73 5.25 0.27
C LEU A 48 -5.51 5.92 -0.87
N THR A 49 -5.94 5.11 -1.83
CA THR A 49 -6.84 5.52 -2.92
C THR A 49 -8.10 4.66 -2.90
N GLY A 50 -9.08 4.98 -3.75
CA GLY A 50 -10.29 4.17 -3.88
C GLY A 50 -10.06 2.78 -4.51
N ARG A 51 -8.84 2.42 -4.91
CA ARG A 51 -8.52 1.13 -5.57
C ARG A 51 -7.30 0.42 -5.00
N GLY A 52 -6.55 1.05 -4.10
CA GLY A 52 -5.31 0.49 -3.59
C GLY A 52 -4.50 1.57 -2.88
N ILE A 53 -3.21 1.58 -3.15
CA ILE A 53 -2.27 2.55 -2.59
C ILE A 53 -1.46 3.21 -3.70
N MET A 54 -1.22 4.50 -3.56
CA MET A 54 -0.46 5.28 -4.53
C MET A 54 0.81 5.84 -3.93
N SER A 55 1.85 5.91 -4.75
CA SER A 55 2.97 6.79 -4.44
C SER A 55 2.61 8.21 -4.87
N ARG A 56 2.97 9.19 -4.05
CA ARG A 56 2.96 10.56 -4.56
C ARG A 56 3.95 10.67 -5.72
N PRO A 57 3.70 11.53 -6.71
CA PRO A 57 4.65 11.73 -7.78
C PRO A 57 6.04 12.10 -7.26
N VAL A 58 7.06 11.45 -7.82
CA VAL A 58 8.49 11.65 -7.55
C VAL A 58 9.24 11.87 -8.87
N GLY A 59 10.54 12.13 -8.79
CA GLY A 59 11.42 12.25 -9.96
C GLY A 59 12.21 13.55 -9.95
N ARG A 60 13.47 13.46 -10.38
CA ARG A 60 14.39 14.61 -10.52
C ARG A 60 14.30 15.23 -11.90
N ASP A 61 14.47 14.41 -12.94
CA ASP A 61 14.46 14.85 -14.34
C ASP A 61 13.10 14.67 -15.00
N MET A 62 12.38 13.60 -14.65
CA MET A 62 11.03 13.31 -15.12
C MET A 62 10.14 12.90 -13.96
N MET A 63 8.97 13.52 -13.86
CA MET A 63 7.98 13.22 -12.83
C MET A 63 7.18 11.96 -13.19
N PHE A 64 7.08 11.03 -12.24
CA PHE A 64 6.30 9.80 -12.39
C PHE A 64 5.72 9.35 -11.04
N ALA A 65 4.75 8.45 -11.09
CA ALA A 65 4.17 7.77 -9.93
C ALA A 65 4.06 6.26 -10.20
N ILE A 66 4.26 5.47 -9.15
CA ILE A 66 4.10 4.02 -9.12
C ILE A 66 3.01 3.67 -8.11
N ASP A 67 1.92 3.07 -8.57
CA ASP A 67 0.73 2.80 -7.78
C ASP A 67 0.37 1.32 -7.81
N PHE A 68 -0.09 0.81 -6.68
CA PHE A 68 -0.66 -0.53 -6.57
C PHE A 68 -2.19 -0.44 -6.69
N ASP A 69 -2.74 -1.04 -7.74
CA ASP A 69 -4.17 -1.23 -7.93
C ASP A 69 -4.53 -2.63 -7.39
N PHE A 70 -5.05 -2.68 -6.16
CA PHE A 70 -5.45 -3.92 -5.48
C PHE A 70 -6.87 -4.37 -5.84
N VAL A 71 -7.55 -3.67 -6.76
CA VAL A 71 -8.84 -4.09 -7.33
C VAL A 71 -8.60 -4.87 -8.63
N ASP A 72 -7.75 -4.35 -9.52
CA ASP A 72 -7.37 -5.04 -10.77
C ASP A 72 -6.08 -5.88 -10.61
N HIS A 73 -5.49 -5.91 -9.41
CA HIS A 73 -4.28 -6.65 -9.04
C HIS A 73 -3.08 -6.40 -9.96
N ARG A 74 -2.77 -5.12 -10.16
CA ARG A 74 -1.70 -4.66 -11.04
C ARG A 74 -0.89 -3.53 -10.43
N LEU A 75 0.34 -3.40 -10.89
CA LEU A 75 1.13 -2.19 -10.71
C LEU A 75 0.85 -1.24 -11.88
N VAL A 76 0.76 0.05 -11.60
CA VAL A 76 0.58 1.11 -12.61
C VAL A 76 1.67 2.15 -12.43
N ILE A 77 2.41 2.44 -13.50
CA ILE A 77 3.42 3.49 -13.54
C ILE A 77 2.94 4.56 -14.52
N ASN A 78 2.77 5.78 -14.04
CA ASN A 78 2.32 6.92 -14.85
C ASN A 78 3.40 8.00 -14.88
N THR A 79 3.67 8.57 -16.05
CA THR A 79 4.59 9.70 -16.21
C THR A 79 3.83 10.99 -16.50
N LEU A 80 4.45 12.13 -16.20
CA LEU A 80 3.90 13.45 -16.54
C LEU A 80 3.70 13.63 -18.06
N ALA A 81 4.47 12.92 -18.88
CA ALA A 81 4.33 12.92 -20.34
C ALA A 81 3.09 12.13 -20.84
N GLY A 82 2.28 11.58 -19.93
CA GLY A 82 1.08 10.81 -20.25
C GLY A 82 1.36 9.37 -20.69
N GLN A 83 2.58 8.87 -20.48
CA GLN A 83 2.91 7.47 -20.74
C GLN A 83 2.54 6.62 -19.52
N THR A 84 2.09 5.40 -19.78
CA THR A 84 1.71 4.45 -18.75
C THR A 84 2.34 3.08 -19.03
N ALA A 85 2.92 2.47 -18.00
CA ALA A 85 3.29 1.06 -18.00
C ALA A 85 2.51 0.33 -16.90
N THR A 86 2.13 -0.91 -17.16
CA THR A 86 1.39 -1.71 -16.18
C THR A 86 1.71 -3.20 -16.31
N PHE A 87 1.62 -3.91 -15.20
CA PHE A 87 1.70 -5.37 -15.18
C PHE A 87 0.95 -5.98 -13.99
N LEU A 88 0.51 -7.22 -14.16
CA LEU A 88 -0.18 -7.99 -13.13
C LEU A 88 0.77 -8.40 -12.00
N LEU A 89 0.29 -8.30 -10.76
CA LEU A 89 1.00 -8.70 -9.54
C LEU A 89 0.93 -10.21 -9.24
N PRO A 90 -0.20 -10.92 -9.48
CA PRO A 90 -0.29 -12.35 -9.18
C PRO A 90 0.76 -13.20 -9.90
N GLY A 91 1.34 -14.15 -9.17
CA GLY A 91 2.31 -15.11 -9.71
C GLY A 91 3.75 -14.61 -9.81
N LEU A 92 4.05 -13.42 -9.30
CA LEU A 92 5.42 -12.90 -9.23
C LEU A 92 6.04 -13.26 -7.87
N SER A 93 7.29 -13.73 -7.90
CA SER A 93 8.18 -13.63 -6.74
C SER A 93 8.67 -12.20 -6.55
N VAL A 94 9.29 -11.92 -5.41
CA VAL A 94 9.96 -10.63 -5.15
C VAL A 94 11.04 -10.33 -6.20
N ALA A 95 11.87 -11.32 -6.55
CA ALA A 95 12.85 -11.19 -7.62
C ALA A 95 12.21 -10.86 -8.97
N ALA A 96 11.16 -11.59 -9.36
CA ALA A 96 10.46 -11.38 -10.62
C ALA A 96 9.72 -10.03 -10.67
N PHE A 97 9.16 -9.58 -9.54
CA PHE A 97 8.56 -8.26 -9.40
C PHE A 97 9.60 -7.16 -9.59
N GLN A 98 10.76 -7.27 -8.93
CA GLN A 98 11.84 -6.30 -9.09
C GLN A 98 12.29 -6.22 -10.55
N GLU A 99 12.61 -7.35 -11.18
CA GLU A 99 13.02 -7.37 -12.58
C GLU A 99 11.99 -6.67 -13.48
N ARG A 100 10.72 -7.06 -13.35
CA ARG A 100 9.63 -6.52 -14.18
C ARG A 100 9.39 -5.04 -13.96
N LEU A 101 9.53 -4.56 -12.72
CA LEU A 101 9.44 -3.15 -12.38
C LEU A 101 10.55 -2.34 -13.04
N PHE A 102 11.81 -2.80 -12.93
CA PHE A 102 12.95 -2.11 -13.52
C PHE A 102 12.90 -2.11 -15.05
N THR A 103 12.46 -3.21 -15.68
CA THR A 103 12.18 -3.24 -17.11
C THR A 103 11.12 -2.21 -17.51
N ALA A 104 10.00 -2.13 -16.77
CA ALA A 104 8.94 -1.16 -17.05
C ALA A 104 9.41 0.29 -16.89
N LEU A 105 10.21 0.59 -15.86
CA LEU A 105 10.81 1.90 -15.66
C LEU A 105 11.78 2.27 -16.80
N SER A 106 12.64 1.32 -17.21
CA SER A 106 13.58 1.51 -18.32
C SER A 106 12.85 1.79 -19.64
N HIS A 107 11.75 1.09 -19.93
CA HIS A 107 10.92 1.35 -21.11
C HIS A 107 10.28 2.75 -21.11
N LEU A 108 10.03 3.32 -19.93
CA LEU A 108 9.56 4.69 -19.77
C LEU A 108 10.70 5.71 -19.75
N GLY A 109 11.96 5.29 -19.91
CA GLY A 109 13.13 6.17 -19.85
C GLY A 109 13.51 6.60 -18.43
N ILE A 110 12.99 5.94 -17.39
CA ILE A 110 13.29 6.22 -15.99
C ILE A 110 14.49 5.37 -15.55
N GLN A 111 15.55 6.03 -15.08
CA GLN A 111 16.73 5.37 -14.54
C GLN A 111 16.72 5.47 -13.02
N VAL A 112 16.80 4.32 -12.33
CA VAL A 112 16.76 4.25 -10.87
C VAL A 112 17.86 3.32 -10.38
N HIS A 113 18.54 3.71 -9.30
CA HIS A 113 19.54 2.87 -8.64
C HIS A 113 19.17 2.79 -7.15
N ILE A 114 18.82 1.59 -6.69
CA ILE A 114 18.48 1.36 -5.28
C ILE A 114 19.35 0.26 -4.69
N GLU A 115 19.67 0.38 -3.41
CA GLU A 115 20.18 -0.74 -2.62
C GLU A 115 19.01 -1.70 -2.33
N ALA A 116 18.95 -2.78 -3.10
CA ALA A 116 17.83 -3.72 -3.16
C ALA A 116 17.88 -4.79 -2.05
N GLU A 117 18.14 -4.37 -0.81
CA GLU A 117 18.13 -5.22 0.39
C GLU A 117 16.93 -4.88 1.30
N PRO A 118 16.25 -5.87 1.90
CA PRO A 118 15.13 -5.61 2.80
C PRO A 118 15.51 -4.73 4.00
N TYR A 119 14.59 -3.87 4.44
CA TYR A 119 14.70 -3.15 5.71
C TYR A 119 13.88 -3.83 6.81
N ASP A 120 14.50 -4.03 7.98
CA ASP A 120 13.87 -4.50 9.22
C ASP A 120 13.00 -5.77 9.06
N LEU A 121 13.40 -6.68 8.16
CA LEU A 121 12.81 -8.02 8.04
C LEU A 121 13.68 -9.07 8.74
N ALA A 122 13.08 -10.21 9.09
CA ALA A 122 13.78 -11.31 9.74
C ALA A 122 14.81 -11.99 8.81
N ASP A 123 14.50 -12.06 7.52
CA ASP A 123 15.45 -12.41 6.46
C ASP A 123 16.04 -11.16 5.79
N SER A 124 17.29 -11.26 5.38
CA SER A 124 18.03 -10.22 4.66
C SER A 124 18.34 -10.64 3.22
N THR A 125 17.52 -11.53 2.65
CA THR A 125 17.74 -11.99 1.26
C THR A 125 17.59 -10.80 0.32
N PRO A 126 18.58 -10.49 -0.54
CA PRO A 126 18.47 -9.43 -1.53
C PRO A 126 17.22 -9.64 -2.40
N PHE A 127 16.49 -8.57 -2.72
CA PHE A 127 15.23 -8.69 -3.46
C PHE A 127 15.40 -9.38 -4.80
N ALA A 128 16.55 -9.22 -5.45
CA ALA A 128 16.84 -9.82 -6.76
C ALA A 128 17.02 -11.35 -6.68
N GLU A 129 17.24 -11.88 -5.48
CA GLU A 129 17.45 -13.31 -5.21
C GLU A 129 16.24 -13.95 -4.51
N ASP A 130 15.31 -13.14 -4.02
CA ASP A 130 14.14 -13.59 -3.27
C ASP A 130 13.09 -14.22 -4.20
N THR A 131 13.22 -15.52 -4.38
CA THR A 131 12.27 -16.40 -5.07
C THR A 131 11.34 -17.14 -4.11
N THR A 132 11.59 -17.05 -2.81
CA THR A 132 10.80 -17.70 -1.75
C THR A 132 9.46 -17.00 -1.57
N HIS A 133 9.46 -15.67 -1.50
CA HIS A 133 8.24 -14.88 -1.36
C HIS A 133 7.60 -14.68 -2.72
N ALA A 134 6.61 -15.52 -3.04
CA ALA A 134 5.88 -15.52 -4.30
C ALA A 134 4.36 -15.72 -4.14
N ALA A 135 3.87 -15.66 -2.90
CA ALA A 135 2.46 -15.83 -2.60
C ALA A 135 1.70 -14.53 -2.90
N TYR A 136 0.64 -14.62 -3.68
CA TYR A 136 -0.25 -13.50 -3.93
C TYR A 136 -1.67 -14.02 -4.14
N ASP A 137 -2.48 -13.98 -3.08
CA ASP A 137 -3.92 -14.22 -3.16
C ASP A 137 -4.65 -12.87 -3.34
N PRO A 138 -5.26 -12.61 -4.52
CA PRO A 138 -6.08 -11.43 -4.77
C PRO A 138 -7.12 -11.14 -3.68
N TYR A 139 -7.76 -12.18 -3.14
CA TYR A 139 -8.77 -12.03 -2.09
C TYR A 139 -8.16 -11.46 -0.80
N CYS A 140 -7.04 -12.05 -0.36
CA CYS A 140 -6.31 -11.58 0.81
C CYS A 140 -5.83 -10.15 0.67
N VAL A 141 -5.17 -9.81 -0.43
CA VAL A 141 -4.62 -8.46 -0.67
C VAL A 141 -5.75 -7.42 -0.71
N ASN A 142 -6.86 -7.74 -1.39
CA ASN A 142 -8.00 -6.84 -1.45
C ASN A 142 -8.63 -6.61 -0.06
N ARG A 143 -8.80 -7.67 0.74
CA ARG A 143 -9.34 -7.58 2.11
C ARG A 143 -8.43 -6.78 3.03
N CYS A 144 -7.11 -7.02 2.99
CA CYS A 144 -6.13 -6.24 3.76
C CYS A 144 -6.21 -4.75 3.41
N TRP A 145 -6.27 -4.41 2.13
CA TRP A 145 -6.43 -3.03 1.68
C TRP A 145 -7.77 -2.40 2.11
N GLN A 146 -8.88 -3.14 2.06
CA GLN A 146 -10.18 -2.65 2.54
C GLN A 146 -10.14 -2.30 4.02
N VAL A 147 -9.53 -3.16 4.86
CA VAL A 147 -9.37 -2.87 6.29
C VAL A 147 -8.43 -1.70 6.52
N LEU A 148 -7.27 -1.66 5.85
CA LEU A 148 -6.33 -0.55 5.94
C LEU A 148 -6.99 0.78 5.55
N SER A 149 -7.83 0.77 4.52
CA SER A 149 -8.61 1.94 4.09
C SER A 149 -9.58 2.42 5.16
N GLN A 150 -10.27 1.50 5.83
CA GLN A 150 -11.19 1.86 6.91
C GLN A 150 -10.46 2.36 8.16
N VAL A 151 -9.32 1.75 8.51
CA VAL A 151 -8.43 2.25 9.56
C VAL A 151 -7.95 3.66 9.22
N GLY A 152 -7.52 3.89 7.97
CA GLY A 152 -7.12 5.21 7.48
C GLY A 152 -8.20 6.26 7.68
N LEU A 153 -9.45 5.96 7.32
CA LEU A 153 -10.58 6.88 7.53
C LEU A 153 -10.82 7.21 9.01
N VAL A 154 -10.69 6.21 9.90
CA VAL A 154 -10.82 6.45 11.36
C VAL A 154 -9.67 7.33 11.86
N LEU A 155 -8.44 7.10 11.40
CA LEU A 155 -7.30 7.92 11.78
C LEU A 155 -7.45 9.37 11.32
N GLU A 156 -7.97 9.60 10.11
CA GLU A 156 -8.28 10.95 9.61
C GLU A 156 -9.34 11.65 10.49
N GLU A 157 -10.39 10.95 10.94
CA GLU A 157 -11.39 11.51 11.87
C GLU A 157 -10.73 11.97 13.19
N CYS A 158 -9.81 11.17 13.73
CA CYS A 158 -9.06 11.50 14.94
C CYS A 158 -8.21 12.78 14.81
N THR A 159 -7.75 13.12 13.59
CA THR A 159 -7.00 14.37 13.36
C THR A 159 -7.88 15.62 13.46
N THR A 160 -9.18 15.48 13.18
CA THR A 160 -10.14 16.61 13.16
C THR A 160 -10.76 16.84 14.55
N SER A 161 -10.92 15.78 15.34
CA SER A 161 -11.50 15.83 16.69
C SER A 161 -10.63 16.54 17.75
N GLY A 162 -9.44 17.02 17.38
CA GLY A 162 -8.64 17.93 18.20
C GLY A 162 -9.17 19.38 18.24
N THR A 163 -10.20 19.71 17.47
CA THR A 163 -10.95 20.96 17.66
C THR A 163 -11.99 20.77 18.77
N PRO A 164 -12.02 21.63 19.81
CA PRO A 164 -12.96 21.49 20.92
C PRO A 164 -14.37 21.92 20.47
N SER A 165 -15.05 21.07 19.70
CA SER A 165 -16.49 21.15 19.51
C SER A 165 -17.10 19.76 19.44
N THR A 166 -17.71 19.37 20.56
CA THR A 166 -18.80 18.37 20.69
C THR A 166 -18.51 16.91 20.28
N SER A 167 -17.96 16.18 21.25
CA SER A 167 -18.32 14.80 21.64
C SER A 167 -18.82 13.86 20.53
N ARG A 168 -17.87 13.27 19.79
CA ARG A 168 -17.97 11.87 19.38
C ARG A 168 -16.71 11.18 19.88
N SER A 169 -16.83 10.41 20.97
CA SER A 169 -15.77 9.54 21.43
C SER A 169 -15.45 8.53 20.33
N CYS A 170 -14.16 8.28 20.11
CA CYS A 170 -13.65 7.19 19.31
C CYS A 170 -13.92 5.85 20.03
N ASP A 171 -15.20 5.47 20.15
CA ASP A 171 -15.57 4.17 20.68
C ASP A 171 -15.71 3.15 19.54
N SER A 172 -15.20 1.95 19.82
CA SER A 172 -15.17 0.80 18.92
C SER A 172 -16.54 0.52 18.29
N PRO A 173 -16.63 0.11 17.01
CA PRO A 173 -17.90 -0.20 16.35
C PRO A 173 -18.75 -1.27 17.08
N ALA A 174 -18.12 -2.08 17.93
CA ALA A 174 -18.76 -3.11 18.74
C ALA A 174 -19.72 -2.56 19.81
N ASP A 175 -19.49 -1.34 20.31
CA ASP A 175 -20.28 -0.77 21.42
C ASP A 175 -21.61 -0.14 21.00
N ARG A 176 -21.87 -0.01 19.70
CA ARG A 176 -23.10 0.64 19.18
C ARG A 176 -24.37 -0.21 19.24
N ARG A 177 -24.31 -1.46 19.74
CA ARG A 177 -25.47 -2.37 19.78
C ARG A 177 -26.21 -2.44 21.12
N SER A 178 -25.72 -1.82 22.20
CA SER A 178 -26.32 -2.02 23.54
C SER A 178 -27.42 -1.01 23.94
N SER A 179 -27.62 0.08 23.19
CA SER A 179 -28.54 1.17 23.59
C SER A 179 -29.79 1.29 22.72
N ARG A 180 -30.57 0.21 22.58
CA ARG A 180 -31.98 0.31 22.15
C ARG A 180 -32.86 -0.69 22.90
N THR A 181 -33.29 -0.32 24.10
CA THR A 181 -34.52 -0.85 24.70
C THR A 181 -35.70 0.05 24.30
N PRO A 182 -36.84 -0.50 23.84
CA PRO A 182 -38.00 0.31 23.51
C PRO A 182 -38.81 0.62 24.77
N SER A 183 -38.91 1.90 25.12
CA SER A 183 -39.88 2.38 26.10
C SER A 183 -41.28 2.20 25.53
N THR A 184 -42.09 1.35 26.18
CA THR A 184 -43.51 1.17 25.87
C THR A 184 -44.31 2.00 26.89
N ARG A 185 -45.35 2.67 26.36
CA ARG A 185 -46.36 3.52 27.00
C ARG A 185 -46.70 3.24 28.46
#